data_AF-A0A553DXW8-F1
#
_entry.id   AF-A0A553DXW8-F1
#
_cell.length_a   1.000
_cell.length_b   1.000
_cell.length_c   1.000
_cell.angle_alpha   90.00
_cell.angle_beta   90.00
_cell.angle_gamma   90.00
#
_symmetry.space_group_name_H-M   'P 1'
#
loop_
_entity.id
_entity.type
_entity.pdbx_description
1 polymer ?
#
loop_
_entity_poly.entity_id
_entity_poly.type
_entity_poly.pdbx_seq_one_letter_code
_entity_poly.pdbx_strand_id
1 'polypeptide(L)' 'MNTQELKGNWEEQKGKLKQKFAALTDNDLLFVEGKKDEMMGKLQIKLGKSKEELLKIIEKL' A
#
# COMPACT_ATOMS: atom_id res chain seq x y z
N MET A 1 -1.86 15.08 -10.11
CA MET A 1 -0.49 14.84 -9.60
C MET A 1 0.08 13.61 -10.29
N ASN A 2 1.36 13.68 -10.67
CA ASN A 2 1.97 12.81 -11.68
C ASN A 2 2.23 11.39 -11.16
N THR A 3 1.85 10.40 -11.96
CA THR A 3 1.97 8.96 -11.67
C THR A 3 3.43 8.49 -11.41
N GLN A 4 4.43 9.31 -11.74
CA GLN A 4 5.86 9.03 -11.55
C GLN A 4 6.34 9.18 -10.10
N GLU A 5 5.71 10.02 -9.27
CA GLU A 5 6.14 10.22 -7.87
C GLU A 5 5.80 9.02 -6.98
N LEU A 6 4.75 8.27 -7.33
CA LEU A 6 4.30 7.07 -6.61
C LEU A 6 5.31 5.92 -6.63
N LYS A 7 6.14 5.79 -7.69
CA LYS A 7 7.15 4.72 -7.76
C LYS A 7 8.33 4.98 -6.84
N GLY A 8 8.79 6.24 -6.74
CA GLY A 8 9.88 6.61 -5.85
C GLY A 8 9.50 6.53 -4.37
N ASN A 9 8.23 6.82 -4.06
CA ASN A 9 7.76 6.88 -2.68
C ASN A 9 7.21 5.54 -2.14
N TRP A 10 6.97 4.53 -2.98
CA TRP A 10 6.31 3.29 -2.55
C TRP A 10 7.12 2.51 -1.50
N GLU A 11 8.45 2.42 -1.64
CA GLU A 11 9.31 1.73 -0.66
C GLU A 11 9.23 2.39 0.73
N GLU A 12 9.17 3.73 0.79
CA GLU A 12 8.98 4.47 2.04
C GLU A 12 7.55 4.30 2.58
N GLN A 13 6.54 4.42 1.73
CA GLN A 13 5.14 4.22 2.08
C GLN A 13 4.88 2.81 2.63
N LYS A 14 5.51 1.78 2.04
CA LYS A 14 5.54 0.40 2.53
C LYS A 14 6.10 0.34 3.95
N GLY A 15 7.25 0.97 4.19
CA GLY A 15 7.87 1.01 5.53
C GLY A 15 6.92 1.61 6.57
N LYS A 16 6.34 2.77 6.25
CA LYS A 16 5.36 3.45 7.11
C LYS A 16 4.08 2.63 7.31
N LEU A 17 3.59 1.95 6.27
CA LEU A 17 2.45 1.03 6.35
C LEU A 17 2.71 -0.14 7.32
N LYS A 18 3.89 -0.76 7.26
CA LYS A 18 4.27 -1.83 8.20
C LYS A 18 4.37 -1.34 9.64
N GLN A 19 4.92 -0.15 9.83
CA GLN A 19 4.98 0.45 11.17
C GLN A 19 3.58 0.76 11.72
N LYS A 20 2.68 1.25 10.87
CA LYS A 20 1.30 1.59 11.26
C LYS A 20 0.41 0.36 11.46
N PHE A 21 0.65 -0.69 10.69
CA PHE A 21 -0.12 -1.93 10.72
C PHE A 21 0.82 -3.12 10.91
N ALA A 22 0.97 -3.55 12.17
CA ALA A 22 1.76 -4.73 12.53
C ALA A 22 1.27 -6.03 11.87
N ALA A 23 0.03 -6.05 11.35
CA ALA A 23 -0.52 -7.16 10.59
C ALA A 23 0.05 -7.28 9.16
N LEU A 24 0.69 -6.24 8.64
CA LEU A 24 1.26 -6.23 7.29
C LEU A 24 2.69 -6.76 7.30
N THR A 25 2.98 -7.62 6.33
CA THR A 25 4.32 -8.15 6.08
C THR A 25 4.88 -7.61 4.76
N ASP A 26 6.18 -7.79 4.52
CA ASP A 26 6.80 -7.40 3.24
C ASP A 26 6.14 -8.08 2.04
N ASN A 27 5.58 -9.28 2.22
CA ASN A 27 4.88 -10.01 1.17
C ASN A 27 3.55 -9.36 0.79
N ASP A 28 2.83 -8.77 1.75
CA ASP A 28 1.55 -8.11 1.47
C ASP A 28 1.74 -6.76 0.75
N LEU A 29 2.90 -6.13 0.97
CA LEU A 29 3.28 -4.83 0.40
C LEU A 29 4.23 -4.96 -0.80
N LEU A 30 4.42 -6.19 -1.27
CA LEU A 30 5.26 -6.48 -2.42
C LEU A 30 4.59 -5.92 -3.67
N PHE A 31 5.09 -4.77 -4.13
CA PHE A 31 4.65 -4.19 -5.39
C PHE A 31 5.35 -4.89 -6.54
N VAL A 32 4.61 -5.77 -7.21
CA VAL A 32 5.02 -6.31 -8.50
C VAL A 32 4.40 -5.43 -9.59
N GLU A 33 5.22 -4.96 -10.52
CA GLU A 33 4.75 -4.11 -11.60
C GLU A 33 3.62 -4.81 -12.38
N GLY A 34 2.50 -4.10 -12.59
CA GLY A 34 1.27 -4.68 -13.17
C GLY A 34 0.33 -5.38 -12.16
N LYS A 35 0.76 -5.64 -10.92
CA LYS A 35 -0.06 -6.27 -9.86
C LYS A 35 -0.52 -5.33 -8.73
N LYS A 36 -0.53 -4.02 -8.99
CA LYS A 36 -0.99 -3.02 -8.01
C LYS A 36 -2.37 -3.33 -7.46
N ASP A 37 -3.29 -3.77 -8.33
CA ASP A 37 -4.67 -4.05 -7.95
C ASP A 37 -4.77 -5.29 -7.06
N GLU A 38 -3.98 -6.34 -7.34
CA GLU A 38 -3.90 -7.56 -6.52
C GLU A 38 -3.36 -7.25 -5.11
N MET A 39 -2.31 -6.42 -5.03
CA MET A 39 -1.75 -5.96 -3.77
C MET A 39 -2.78 -5.16 -2.96
N MET A 40 -3.49 -4.22 -3.60
CA MET A 40 -4.56 -3.46 -2.94
C MET A 40 -5.69 -4.38 -2.47
N GLY A 41 -6.10 -5.38 -3.25
CA GLY A 41 -7.11 -6.35 -2.84
C GLY A 41 -6.69 -7.16 -1.59
N LYS A 42 -5.43 -7.60 -1.53
CA LYS A 42 -4.87 -8.26 -0.34
C LYS A 42 -4.89 -7.35 0.88
N LEU A 43 -4.50 -6.08 0.72
CA LEU A 43 -4.54 -5.08 1.79
C LEU A 43 -5.98 -4.83 2.28
N GLN A 44 -6.97 -4.78 1.38
CA GLN A 44 -8.37 -4.61 1.76
C GLN A 44 -8.85 -5.74 2.66
N ILE A 45 -8.56 -6.98 2.29
CA ILE A 45 -8.95 -8.17 3.04
C ILE A 45 -8.21 -8.21 4.39
N LYS A 46 -6.91 -7.98 4.38
CA LYS A 46 -6.06 -8.12 5.58
C LYS A 46 -6.29 -7.05 6.62
N LEU A 47 -6.55 -5.82 6.18
CA LEU A 47 -6.82 -4.67 7.06
C LEU A 47 -8.31 -4.48 7.32
N GLY A 48 -9.19 -5.21 6.62
CA GLY A 48 -10.64 -5.00 6.68
C GLY A 48 -11.06 -3.60 6.25
N LYS A 49 -10.30 -2.95 5.36
CA LYS A 49 -10.50 -1.56 4.93
C LYS A 49 -10.90 -1.49 3.46
N SER A 50 -11.73 -0.52 3.12
CA SER A 50 -12.08 -0.23 1.74
C SER A 50 -10.87 0.31 0.97
N LYS A 51 -10.84 0.11 -0.35
CA LYS A 51 -9.79 0.64 -1.24
C LYS A 51 -9.58 2.14 -1.04
N GLU A 52 -10.67 2.89 -0.84
CA GLU A 52 -10.64 4.34 -0.63
C GLU A 52 -9.98 4.75 0.70
N GLU A 53 -10.25 4.00 1.77
CA GLU A 53 -9.57 4.17 3.07
C GLU A 53 -8.07 3.91 2.94
N LEU A 54 -7.69 2.85 2.23
CA LEU A 54 -6.28 2.53 1.99
C LEU A 54 -5.58 3.61 1.18
N LEU A 55 -6.22 4.12 0.12
CA LEU A 55 -5.70 5.23 -0.67
C LEU A 55 -5.49 6.47 0.19
N LYS A 56 -6.47 6.85 1.01
CA LYS A 56 -6.36 7.97 1.96
C LYS A 56 -5.24 7.77 2.98
N ILE A 57 -5.02 6.54 3.43
CA ILE A 57 -3.90 6.22 4.32
C ILE A 57 -2.59 6.40 3.57
N ILE A 58 -2.43 5.79 2.40
CA ILE A 58 -1.21 5.86 1.58
C ILE A 58 -0.89 7.30 1.18
N GLU A 59 -1.89 8.11 0.83
CA GLU A 59 -1.72 9.51 0.48
C GLU A 59 -1.30 10.39 1.66
N LYS A 60 -1.63 9.97 2.89
CA LYS A 60 -1.24 10.65 4.13
C LYS A 60 0.10 10.17 4.71
N LEU A 61 0.76 9.20 4.07
CA LEU A 61 2.07 8.67 4.48
C LEU A 61 3.18 9.35 3.70
#